data_AF-A0A1I5WP81-F1
#
_entry.id   AF-A0A1I5WP81-F1
#
_cell.length_a   1.000
_cell.length_b   1.000
_cell.length_c   1.000
_cell.angle_alpha   90.00
_cell.angle_beta   90.00
_cell.angle_gamma   90.00
#
_symmetry.space_group_name_H-M   'P 1'
#
loop_
_entity.id
_entity.type
_entity.pdbx_description
1 polymer ?
#
loop_
_entity_poly.entity_id
_entity_poly.type
_entity_poly.pdbx_seq_one_letter_code
_entity_poly.pdbx_strand_id
1 'polypeptide(L)'
;MPDGGFRAEPGVLDGIASTLRTAAGRLDEVGNSTPPTPDAGDASAAVAVILAKLTDSAGQLVIGTAAAGDAVADGGATYAETDASANEAVRSAGGR
;
A
#
# COMPACT_ATOMS: atom_id res chain seq x y z
N MET A 1 27.27 -20.75 8.42
CA MET A 1 25.92 -20.95 7.87
C MET A 1 25.31 -19.56 7.76
N PRO A 2 24.84 -19.10 6.59
CA PRO A 2 24.07 -17.88 6.54
C PRO A 2 22.76 -18.10 7.30
N ASP A 3 22.47 -17.22 8.26
CA ASP A 3 21.31 -17.29 9.16
C ASP A 3 20.02 -17.17 8.34
N GLY A 4 19.41 -18.31 8.04
CA GLY A 4 18.20 -18.43 7.21
C GLY A 4 16.91 -17.95 7.90
N GLY A 5 16.98 -16.85 8.64
CA GLY A 5 15.81 -16.18 9.21
C GLY A 5 15.32 -15.07 8.28
N PHE A 6 14.04 -15.09 7.92
CA PHE A 6 13.41 -13.91 7.33
C PHE A 6 13.31 -12.82 8.42
N ARG A 7 14.21 -11.83 8.35
CA ARG A 7 14.10 -10.59 9.13
C ARG A 7 13.36 -9.54 8.31
N ALA A 8 12.12 -9.26 8.70
CA ALA A 8 11.46 -8.05 8.23
C ALA A 8 11.89 -6.91 9.17
N GLU A 9 12.70 -5.99 8.65
CA GLU A 9 13.15 -4.85 9.44
C GLU A 9 11.98 -3.88 9.63
N PRO A 10 11.56 -3.56 10.87
CA PRO A 10 10.36 -2.77 11.12
C PRO A 10 10.37 -1.41 10.38
N GLY A 11 11.53 -0.75 10.33
CA GLY A 11 11.68 0.51 9.61
C GLY A 11 11.50 0.39 8.09
N VAL A 12 11.80 -0.77 7.50
CA VAL A 12 11.57 -1.03 6.07
C VAL A 12 10.09 -1.23 5.80
N LEU A 13 9.37 -1.95 6.67
CA LEU A 13 7.92 -2.15 6.54
C LEU A 13 7.15 -0.83 6.71
N ASP A 14 7.52 -0.01 7.68
CA ASP A 14 6.96 1.33 7.87
C ASP A 14 7.22 2.22 6.64
N GLY A 15 8.42 2.13 6.06
CA GLY A 15 8.77 2.85 4.84
C GLY A 15 7.91 2.43 3.64
N ILE A 16 7.67 1.12 3.47
CA ILE A 16 6.80 0.58 2.42
C ILE A 16 5.36 1.03 2.63
N ALA A 17 4.82 0.89 3.85
CA ALA A 17 3.47 1.32 4.19
C ALA A 17 3.27 2.83 3.94
N SER A 18 4.22 3.65 4.37
CA SER A 18 4.22 5.11 4.13
C SER A 18 4.26 5.45 2.64
N THR A 19 5.07 4.74 1.86
CA THR A 19 5.15 4.91 0.40
C THR A 19 3.82 4.58 -0.27
N LEU A 20 3.19 3.46 0.12
CA LEU A 20 1.91 3.03 -0.43
C LEU A 20 0.79 4.02 -0.08
N ARG A 21 0.71 4.48 1.17
CA ARG A 21 -0.28 5.51 1.56
C ARG A 21 -0.06 6.83 0.82
N THR A 22 1.18 7.27 0.65
CA THR A 22 1.51 8.48 -0.11
C THR A 22 1.13 8.35 -1.59
N ALA A 23 1.40 7.19 -2.19
CA ALA A 23 1.02 6.90 -3.57
C ALA A 23 -0.51 6.89 -3.73
N ALA A 24 -1.24 6.29 -2.78
CA ALA A 24 -2.69 6.31 -2.75
C ALA A 24 -3.24 7.74 -2.68
N GLY A 25 -2.70 8.58 -1.78
CA GLY A 25 -3.11 9.99 -1.67
C GLY A 25 -2.89 10.78 -2.95
N ARG A 26 -1.74 10.63 -3.61
CA ARG A 26 -1.47 11.27 -4.91
C ARG A 26 -2.39 10.80 -6.02
N LEU A 27 -2.77 9.53 -6.00
CA LEU A 27 -3.65 8.96 -7.01
C LEU A 27 -5.11 9.38 -6.77
N ASP A 28 -5.51 9.61 -5.52
CA ASP A 28 -6.81 10.16 -5.16
C ASP A 28 -6.97 11.62 -5.64
N GLU A 29 -5.91 12.43 -5.55
CA GLU A 29 -5.89 13.77 -6.14
C GLU A 29 -6.17 13.75 -7.65
N VAL A 30 -5.65 12.74 -8.36
CA VAL A 30 -5.93 12.53 -9.79
C VAL A 30 -7.37 12.07 -10.01
N GLY A 31 -7.89 11.15 -9.19
CA GLY A 31 -9.29 10.69 -9.27
C GLY A 31 -10.29 11.83 -9.10
N ASN A 32 -10.00 12.76 -8.18
CA ASN A 32 -10.81 13.96 -7.94
C ASN A 32 -10.71 15.00 -9.07
N SER A 33 -9.75 14.86 -9.99
CA SER A 33 -9.52 15.76 -11.12
C SER A 33 -10.22 15.33 -12.41
N THR A 34 -11.41 14.71 -12.34
CA THR A 34 -12.14 14.29 -13.55
C THR A 34 -12.29 15.47 -14.51
N PRO A 35 -11.61 15.47 -15.66
CA PRO A 35 -11.68 16.60 -16.57
C PRO A 35 -13.10 16.68 -17.12
N PRO A 36 -13.61 17.89 -17.42
CA PRO A 36 -14.83 18.00 -18.20
C PRO A 36 -14.69 17.23 -19.52
N THR A 37 -15.80 16.76 -20.07
CA THR A 37 -15.81 16.06 -21.36
C THR A 37 -15.01 16.85 -22.39
N PRO A 38 -13.93 16.27 -22.96
CA PRO A 38 -13.15 16.95 -23.97
C PRO A 38 -14.01 17.17 -25.21
N ASP A 39 -13.90 18.36 -25.79
CA ASP A 39 -14.48 18.62 -27.10
C ASP A 39 -13.63 17.89 -28.15
N ALA A 40 -14.13 16.74 -28.59
CA ALA A 40 -13.52 15.91 -29.62
C ALA A 40 -14.47 15.70 -30.82
N GLY A 41 -15.45 16.60 -31.00
CA GLY A 41 -16.49 16.46 -32.03
C GLY A 41 -17.29 15.17 -31.87
N ASP A 42 -17.45 14.39 -32.93
CA ASP A 42 -18.18 13.12 -32.94
C ASP A 42 -17.62 12.08 -31.96
N ALA A 43 -16.34 12.19 -31.59
CA ALA A 43 -15.68 11.28 -30.65
C ALA A 43 -15.90 11.67 -29.18
N SER A 44 -16.50 12.83 -28.88
CA SER A 44 -16.62 13.37 -27.51
C SER A 44 -17.25 12.36 -26.53
N ALA A 45 -18.28 11.64 -26.96
CA ALA A 45 -18.93 10.61 -26.14
C ALA A 45 -18.00 9.43 -25.85
N ALA A 46 -17.25 8.96 -26.85
CA ALA A 46 -16.30 7.86 -26.67
C ALA A 46 -15.14 8.25 -25.75
N VAL A 47 -14.62 9.47 -25.92
CA VAL A 47 -13.56 10.01 -25.06
C VAL A 47 -14.04 10.19 -23.61
N ALA A 48 -15.27 10.67 -23.41
CA ALA A 48 -15.88 10.78 -22.07
C ALA A 48 -15.96 9.42 -21.37
N VAL A 49 -16.36 8.36 -22.08
CA VAL A 49 -16.43 7.00 -21.53
C VAL A 49 -15.05 6.46 -21.17
N ILE A 50 -14.03 6.70 -22.00
CA ILE A 50 -12.65 6.30 -21.71
C ILE A 50 -12.14 7.00 -20.46
N LEU A 51 -12.37 8.31 -20.34
CA LEU A 51 -11.98 9.10 -19.17
C LEU A 51 -12.68 8.60 -17.90
N ALA A 52 -14.00 8.35 -17.97
CA ALA A 52 -14.74 7.80 -16.85
C ALA A 52 -14.18 6.45 -16.37
N LYS A 53 -13.86 5.55 -17.30
CA LYS A 53 -13.23 4.25 -16.98
C LYS A 53 -11.83 4.41 -16.38
N LEU A 54 -11.05 5.36 -16.89
CA LEU A 54 -9.71 5.65 -16.39
C LEU A 54 -9.76 6.18 -14.96
N THR A 55 -10.66 7.14 -14.67
CA THR A 55 -10.88 7.68 -13.33
C THR A 55 -11.35 6.61 -12.36
N ASP A 56 -12.32 5.77 -12.76
CA ASP A 56 -12.81 4.67 -11.93
C ASP A 56 -11.70 3.67 -11.60
N SER A 57 -10.90 3.29 -12.60
CA SER A 57 -9.74 2.40 -12.41
C SER A 57 -8.68 3.01 -11.48
N ALA A 58 -8.45 4.32 -11.58
CA ALA A 58 -7.55 5.04 -10.68
C ALA A 58 -8.07 5.03 -9.24
N GLY A 59 -9.37 5.24 -9.03
CA GLY A 59 -10.01 5.14 -7.71
C GLY A 59 -9.88 3.75 -7.09
N GLN A 60 -10.10 2.68 -7.88
CA GLN A 60 -9.88 1.31 -7.40
C GLN A 60 -8.42 1.04 -7.02
N LEU A 61 -7.47 1.60 -7.78
CA LEU A 61 -6.04 1.49 -7.47
C LEU A 61 -5.66 2.25 -6.19
N VAL A 62 -6.29 3.40 -5.89
CA VAL A 62 -6.13 4.11 -4.60
C VAL A 62 -6.50 3.17 -3.45
N ILE A 63 -7.70 2.57 -3.52
CA ILE A 63 -8.22 1.67 -2.49
C ILE A 63 -7.27 0.48 -2.28
N GLY A 64 -6.87 -0.18 -3.38
CA GLY A 64 -5.97 -1.33 -3.31
C GLY A 64 -4.59 -0.99 -2.73
N THR A 65 -4.05 0.17 -3.11
CA THR A 65 -2.73 0.62 -2.63
C THR A 65 -2.76 0.98 -1.15
N ALA A 66 -3.82 1.66 -0.69
CA ALA A 66 -4.03 1.95 0.72
C ALA A 66 -4.16 0.66 1.54
N ALA A 67 -5.01 -0.27 1.10
CA ALA A 67 -5.19 -1.57 1.76
C ALA A 67 -3.89 -2.39 1.83
N ALA A 68 -3.07 -2.36 0.77
CA ALA A 68 -1.75 -2.99 0.78
C ALA A 68 -0.80 -2.33 1.80
N GLY A 69 -0.83 -1.01 1.92
CA GLY A 69 -0.06 -0.27 2.92
C GLY A 69 -0.44 -0.65 4.34
N ASP A 70 -1.73 -0.77 4.61
CA ASP A 70 -2.22 -1.17 5.94
C ASP A 70 -1.90 -2.63 6.25
N ALA A 71 -2.04 -3.55 5.28
CA ALA A 71 -1.64 -4.94 5.46
C ALA A 71 -0.13 -5.11 5.77
N VAL A 72 0.73 -4.27 5.16
CA VAL A 72 2.17 -4.25 5.47
C VAL A 72 2.43 -3.74 6.89
N ALA A 73 1.72 -2.70 7.33
CA ALA A 73 1.85 -2.16 8.68
C ALA A 73 1.39 -3.19 9.73
N ASP A 74 0.24 -3.82 9.52
CA ASP A 74 -0.30 -4.86 10.42
C ASP A 74 0.64 -6.08 10.49
N GLY A 75 1.18 -6.50 9.34
CA GLY A 75 2.18 -7.56 9.28
C GLY A 75 3.46 -7.21 10.05
N GLY A 76 3.90 -5.95 9.96
CA GLY A 76 5.07 -5.45 10.70
C GLY A 76 4.85 -5.43 12.21
N ALA A 77 3.69 -4.97 12.67
CA ALA A 77 3.32 -5.01 14.09
C ALA A 77 3.29 -6.45 14.61
N THR A 78 2.63 -7.35 13.88
CA THR A 78 2.55 -8.78 14.23
C THR A 78 3.94 -9.43 14.30
N TYR A 79 4.82 -9.09 13.35
CA TYR A 79 6.19 -9.58 13.35
C TYR A 79 6.97 -9.09 14.58
N ALA A 80 6.89 -7.81 14.91
CA ALA A 80 7.57 -7.23 16.06
C ALA A 80 7.08 -7.84 17.39
N GLU A 81 5.77 -8.04 17.54
CA GLU A 81 5.17 -8.71 18.71
C GLU A 81 5.64 -10.16 18.84
N THR A 82 5.69 -10.89 17.72
CA THR A 82 6.15 -12.28 17.68
C THR A 82 7.62 -12.39 18.03
N ASP A 83 8.48 -11.50 17.48
CA ASP A 83 9.90 -11.48 17.77
C ASP A 83 10.19 -11.10 19.24
N ALA A 84 9.45 -10.14 19.79
CA ALA A 84 9.55 -9.78 21.21
C ALA A 84 9.17 -10.96 22.12
N SER A 85 8.05 -11.63 21.82
CA SER A 85 7.59 -12.80 22.58
C SER A 85 8.56 -13.98 22.49
N ALA A 86 9.11 -14.24 21.30
CA ALA A 86 10.11 -15.28 21.09
C ALA A 86 11.41 -14.98 21.84
N ASN A 87 11.88 -13.72 21.81
CA ASN A 87 13.07 -13.30 22.56
C ASN A 87 12.86 -13.44 24.08
N GLU A 88 11.67 -13.10 24.59
CA GLU A 88 11.34 -13.31 26.01
C GLU A 88 11.34 -14.80 26.38
N ALA A 89 10.73 -15.65 25.54
CA ALA A 89 10.74 -17.09 25.73
C ALA A 89 12.17 -17.67 25.77
N VAL A 90 13.04 -17.27 24.83
CA VAL A 90 14.45 -17.70 24.79
C VAL A 90 15.21 -17.24 26.04
N ARG A 91 15.04 -15.98 26.46
CA ARG A 91 15.65 -15.46 27.71
C ARG A 91 15.17 -16.23 28.93
N SER A 92 13.87 -16.52 29.02
CA SER A 92 13.26 -17.27 30.12
C SER A 92 13.77 -18.72 30.20
N ALA A 93 14.10 -19.31 29.05
CA ALA A 93 14.69 -20.66 28.94
C ALA A 93 16.19 -20.70 29.24
N GLY A 94 16.82 -19.56 29.58
CA GLY A 94 18.24 -19.46 29.89
C GLY A 94 19.14 -19.29 28.67
N GLY A 95 18.57 -19.04 27.49
CA GLY A 95 19.34 -18.59 26.31
C GLY A 95 19.85 -17.17 26.50
N ARG A 96 21.11 -16.92 26.13
CA ARG A 96 21.70 -15.58 26.09
C ARG A 96 21.46 -14.94 24.73
#